data_AF-A0A7X7YGX8-F1
#
_entry.id   AF-A0A7X7YGX8-F1
#
_cell.length_a   1.000
_cell.length_b   1.000
_cell.length_c   1.000
_cell.angle_alpha   90.00
_cell.angle_beta   90.00
_cell.angle_gamma   90.00
#
_symmetry.space_group_name_H-M   'P 1'
#
loop_
_entity.id
_entity.type
_entity.pdbx_description
1 polymer ?
#
loop_
_entity_poly.entity_id
_entity_poly.type
_entity_poly.pdbx_seq_one_letter_code
_entity_poly.pdbx_strand_id
1 'polypeptide(L)'
;MDVRTQIATVFHLDKCIGCHTCSIACKNIWTDRKGTEYMWWNNVETKPGTGYPTRWEDQEKYNGGWEVKRGTPRLRSTGKARVVANIFHNPHQPTMDDYYEPWTYDYQNLFNAPEGPDQPTAIPISMVTGKYIDVEAGPNWDDDLGGSPIYAANDPNLSALTREQRAQLMAVERLVFFYFPRICNHCLNPACVAACPSGALYKRGEDGIVLVDQKRCRAWRSCIAACPYKKTFFNWFTGKTEKCVLCYPRLETGQAPACFHSCVGRIRYLGVLLYDASRIQAVASLPDDELIEGHRSLVLDPHDPEVIAGARANGIGDDVIEFAQRSPVYAFVKDWKIALPPHIEFRTMPTLYYVPPMSPVMAQSDGSVLEHVSDDLFHDIDAARVPMAFLARLFGAGHEGKVRYALRKQKAVRWWRRALTVGDV
;
A
#
# COMPACT_ATOMS: atom_id res chain seq x y z
N MET A 1 21.23 -7.18 21.10
CA MET A 1 20.30 -7.06 19.95
C MET A 1 18.88 -7.00 20.51
N ASP A 2 18.04 -6.05 20.12
CA ASP A 2 16.62 -6.00 20.54
C ASP A 2 15.79 -6.74 19.47
N VAL A 3 15.87 -8.08 19.47
CA VAL A 3 15.13 -8.95 18.55
C VAL A 3 13.64 -8.90 18.87
N ARG A 4 12.83 -8.58 17.86
CA ARG A 4 11.36 -8.56 17.94
C ARG A 4 10.74 -9.25 16.73
N THR A 5 9.45 -9.55 16.87
CA THR A 5 8.66 -10.25 15.85
C THR A 5 7.78 -9.29 15.08
N GLN A 6 7.69 -9.49 13.77
CA GLN A 6 6.73 -8.83 12.89
C GLN A 6 6.01 -9.84 12.01
N ILE A 7 4.68 -9.80 12.01
CA ILE A 7 3.88 -10.40 10.93
C ILE A 7 3.96 -9.46 9.72
N ALA A 8 4.75 -9.85 8.74
CA ALA A 8 5.00 -9.09 7.52
C ALA A 8 4.29 -9.71 6.32
N THR A 9 4.20 -8.96 5.23
CA THR A 9 3.34 -9.32 4.09
C THR A 9 4.01 -8.98 2.75
N VAL A 10 3.77 -9.77 1.72
CA VAL A 10 4.23 -9.53 0.35
C VAL A 10 3.05 -9.65 -0.61
N PHE A 11 2.85 -8.65 -1.48
CA PHE A 11 1.89 -8.71 -2.59
C PHE A 11 2.62 -8.83 -3.92
N HIS A 12 2.32 -9.88 -4.68
CA HIS A 12 2.94 -10.15 -5.97
C HIS A 12 2.17 -9.48 -7.12
N LEU A 13 2.60 -8.29 -7.54
CA LEU A 13 1.81 -7.46 -8.47
C LEU A 13 1.70 -8.03 -9.87
N ASP A 14 2.71 -8.80 -10.33
CA ASP A 14 2.67 -9.52 -11.61
C ASP A 14 1.51 -10.53 -11.73
N LYS A 15 0.89 -10.91 -10.60
CA LYS A 15 -0.26 -11.82 -10.53
C LYS A 15 -1.56 -11.11 -10.15
N CYS A 16 -1.50 -9.80 -9.89
CA CYS A 16 -2.65 -9.05 -9.44
C CYS A 16 -3.61 -8.81 -10.61
N ILE A 17 -4.88 -9.13 -10.41
CA ILE A 17 -5.92 -9.04 -11.45
C ILE A 17 -6.95 -7.94 -11.16
N GLY A 18 -6.69 -7.06 -10.19
CA GLY A 18 -7.56 -5.92 -9.93
C GLY A 18 -8.96 -6.22 -9.39
N CYS A 19 -9.35 -7.48 -9.18
CA CYS A 19 -10.73 -7.89 -8.90
C CYS A 19 -11.44 -7.33 -7.63
N HIS A 20 -10.77 -6.54 -6.78
CA HIS A 20 -11.32 -5.96 -5.55
C HIS A 20 -11.94 -6.91 -4.50
N THR A 21 -11.91 -8.24 -4.69
CA THR A 21 -12.48 -9.22 -3.73
C THR A 21 -11.88 -9.06 -2.32
N CYS A 22 -10.60 -8.71 -2.25
CA CYS A 22 -9.89 -8.41 -1.02
C CYS A 22 -10.44 -7.17 -0.28
N SER A 23 -10.92 -6.16 -1.03
CA SER A 23 -11.51 -4.93 -0.50
C SER A 23 -12.89 -5.23 0.08
N ILE A 24 -13.72 -5.97 -0.67
CA ILE A 24 -15.07 -6.38 -0.24
C ILE A 24 -15.02 -7.26 1.01
N ALA A 25 -14.12 -8.26 1.04
CA ALA A 25 -13.97 -9.12 2.23
C ALA A 25 -13.58 -8.32 3.48
N CYS A 26 -12.71 -7.32 3.33
CA CYS A 26 -12.34 -6.46 4.45
C CYS A 26 -13.50 -5.52 4.87
N LYS A 27 -14.21 -4.95 3.89
CA LYS A 27 -15.34 -4.05 4.09
C LYS A 27 -16.44 -4.74 4.90
N ASN A 28 -16.89 -5.90 4.44
CA ASN A 28 -18.01 -6.63 5.03
C ASN A 28 -17.73 -7.13 6.46
N ILE A 29 -16.46 -7.36 6.82
CA ILE A 29 -16.12 -7.84 8.17
C ILE A 29 -15.91 -6.66 9.13
N TRP A 30 -15.34 -5.55 8.67
CA TRP A 30 -14.78 -4.54 9.58
C TRP A 30 -15.38 -3.14 9.45
N THR A 31 -15.82 -2.73 8.26
CA THR A 31 -16.14 -1.32 7.98
C THR A 31 -17.47 -1.11 7.24
N ASP A 32 -18.47 -1.95 7.55
CA ASP A 32 -19.87 -1.82 7.12
C ASP A 32 -20.73 -0.96 8.06
N ARG A 33 -20.13 -0.44 9.14
CA ARG A 33 -20.80 0.32 10.19
C ARG A 33 -20.95 1.79 9.81
N LYS A 34 -21.98 2.43 10.39
CA LYS A 34 -22.17 3.88 10.31
C LYS A 34 -20.91 4.65 10.74
N GLY A 35 -20.48 5.60 9.93
CA GLY A 35 -19.24 6.33 10.14
C GLY A 35 -18.00 5.75 9.43
N THR A 36 -18.07 4.49 9.00
CA THR A 36 -16.94 3.75 8.39
C THR A 36 -17.20 3.31 6.94
N GLU A 37 -18.34 3.66 6.39
CA GLU A 37 -18.81 3.27 5.05
C GLU A 37 -17.85 3.75 3.98
N TYR A 38 -17.31 4.96 4.15
CA TYR A 38 -16.29 5.51 3.27
C TYR A 38 -14.91 4.86 3.45
N MET A 39 -14.65 4.11 4.53
CA MET A 39 -13.32 3.59 4.88
C MET A 39 -12.99 2.26 4.18
N TRP A 40 -11.96 2.28 3.35
CA TRP A 40 -11.43 1.08 2.70
C TRP A 40 -10.05 0.72 3.29
N TRP A 41 -10.08 -0.02 4.41
CA TRP A 41 -8.86 -0.48 5.07
C TRP A 41 -7.96 -1.29 4.11
N ASN A 42 -8.58 -2.15 3.30
CA ASN A 42 -8.01 -2.68 2.06
C ASN A 42 -8.70 -2.00 0.87
N ASN A 43 -7.92 -1.40 -0.02
CA ASN A 43 -8.39 -0.88 -1.30
C ASN A 43 -7.44 -1.34 -2.41
N VAL A 44 -7.90 -1.31 -3.66
CA VAL A 44 -7.06 -1.54 -4.84
C VAL A 44 -7.15 -0.28 -5.69
N GLU A 45 -6.04 0.11 -6.30
CA GLU A 45 -5.93 1.29 -7.14
C GLU A 45 -5.37 0.88 -8.50
N THR A 46 -5.80 1.55 -9.55
CA THR A 46 -5.17 1.44 -10.86
C THR A 46 -4.00 2.43 -10.95
N LYS A 47 -2.88 1.98 -11.50
CA LYS A 47 -1.68 2.80 -11.72
C LYS A 47 -1.32 2.84 -13.20
N PRO A 48 -1.05 4.02 -13.79
CA PRO A 48 -1.04 5.35 -13.16
C PRO A 48 -2.44 5.84 -12.75
N GLY A 49 -2.53 6.55 -11.61
CA GLY A 49 -3.78 7.04 -11.04
C GLY A 49 -3.57 7.82 -9.73
N THR A 50 -4.56 8.62 -9.32
CA THR A 50 -4.44 9.45 -8.10
C THR A 50 -4.68 8.65 -6.82
N GLY A 51 -5.30 7.48 -6.91
CA GLY A 51 -5.52 6.58 -5.79
C GLY A 51 -6.48 7.12 -4.72
N TYR A 52 -6.46 6.50 -3.54
CA TYR A 52 -7.45 6.74 -2.49
C TYR A 52 -6.81 6.93 -1.10
N PRO A 53 -7.00 8.08 -0.41
CA PRO A 53 -7.62 9.30 -0.93
C PRO A 53 -6.85 9.88 -2.12
N THR A 54 -7.51 10.77 -2.86
CA THR A 54 -6.97 11.41 -4.05
C THR A 54 -5.60 12.03 -3.77
N ARG A 55 -4.60 11.62 -4.56
CA ARG A 55 -3.19 12.03 -4.50
C ARG A 55 -2.52 11.72 -3.15
N TRP A 56 -2.88 10.62 -2.48
CA TRP A 56 -2.34 10.29 -1.14
C TRP A 56 -0.81 10.22 -1.07
N GLU A 57 -0.13 9.94 -2.19
CA GLU A 57 1.33 9.89 -2.31
C GLU A 57 1.99 11.29 -2.25
N ASP A 58 1.23 12.34 -2.53
CA ASP A 58 1.68 13.73 -2.47
C ASP A 58 1.86 14.21 -1.01
N GLN A 59 3.08 14.09 -0.52
CA GLN A 59 3.43 14.52 0.83
C GLN A 59 3.74 16.02 0.93
N GLU A 60 3.75 16.78 -0.17
CA GLU A 60 3.75 18.25 -0.10
C GLU A 60 2.35 18.74 0.30
N LYS A 61 1.30 18.13 -0.27
CA LYS A 61 -0.09 18.35 0.15
C LYS A 61 -0.35 17.86 1.58
N TYR A 62 -0.09 16.57 1.84
CA TYR A 62 -0.56 15.92 3.07
C TYR A 62 0.46 15.84 4.22
N ASN A 63 1.73 16.17 4.00
CA ASN A 63 2.77 16.20 5.03
C ASN A 63 2.89 14.90 5.88
N GLY A 64 2.68 13.73 5.29
CA GLY A 64 2.84 12.45 5.98
C GLY A 64 4.30 11.99 6.07
N GLY A 65 4.56 11.01 6.93
CA GLY A 65 5.86 10.36 7.06
C GLY A 65 6.90 11.18 7.82
N TRP A 66 8.16 10.87 7.58
CA TRP A 66 9.30 11.47 8.28
C TRP A 66 10.23 12.21 7.31
N GLU A 67 10.87 13.26 7.81
CA GLU A 67 11.99 13.96 7.18
C GLU A 67 13.24 13.81 8.07
N VAL A 68 14.43 13.75 7.49
CA VAL A 68 15.67 13.72 8.27
C VAL A 68 16.13 15.15 8.52
N LYS A 69 16.17 15.56 9.79
CA LYS A 69 16.70 16.85 10.23
C LYS A 69 17.84 16.62 11.22
N ARG A 70 19.01 17.17 10.92
CA ARG A 70 20.24 17.03 11.73
C ARG A 70 20.55 15.55 12.04
N GLY A 71 20.45 14.69 11.03
CA GLY A 71 20.72 13.24 11.16
C GLY A 71 19.66 12.41 11.90
N THR A 72 18.53 13.01 12.29
CA THR A 72 17.45 12.30 13.02
C THR A 72 16.11 12.40 12.28
N PRO A 73 15.29 11.34 12.24
CA PRO A 73 13.97 11.40 11.63
C PRO A 73 13.03 12.23 12.50
N ARG A 74 12.34 13.19 11.89
CA ARG A 74 11.31 14.03 12.51
C ARG A 74 10.05 13.93 11.67
N LEU A 75 8.89 13.91 12.34
CA LEU A 75 7.61 13.87 11.64
C LEU A 75 7.42 15.13 10.78
N ARG A 76 6.99 14.96 9.53
CA ARG A 76 6.71 16.09 8.62
C ARG A 76 5.47 16.89 9.04
N SER A 77 4.41 16.17 9.40
CA SER A 77 3.11 16.75 9.76
C SER A 77 3.15 17.58 11.04
N THR A 78 3.86 17.12 12.06
CA THR A 78 3.79 17.71 13.40
C THR A 78 5.03 17.44 14.24
N GLY A 79 5.26 18.26 15.25
CA GLY A 79 6.26 18.06 16.30
C GLY A 79 5.64 18.41 17.65
N LYS A 80 6.37 18.22 18.77
CA LYS A 80 5.81 18.46 20.12
C LYS A 80 5.16 19.84 20.28
N ALA A 81 5.77 20.90 19.71
CA ALA A 81 5.21 22.25 19.72
C ALA A 81 4.11 22.45 18.67
N ARG A 82 4.32 21.95 17.43
CA ARG A 82 3.38 22.12 16.31
C ARG A 82 2.05 21.39 16.54
N VAL A 83 2.04 20.31 17.33
CA VAL A 83 0.82 19.55 17.62
C VAL A 83 -0.18 20.38 18.42
N VAL A 84 0.28 21.29 19.28
CA VAL A 84 -0.59 22.17 20.07
C VAL A 84 -1.28 23.20 19.17
N ALA A 85 -0.55 23.82 18.25
CA ALA A 85 -1.12 24.75 17.28
C ALA A 85 -2.10 24.05 16.32
N ASN A 86 -1.74 22.86 15.83
CA ASN A 86 -2.52 22.12 14.85
C ASN A 86 -3.68 21.30 15.46
N ILE A 87 -3.88 21.35 16.80
CA ILE A 87 -4.89 20.53 17.47
C ILE A 87 -6.33 20.97 17.13
N PHE A 88 -6.52 22.27 16.93
CA PHE A 88 -7.82 22.86 16.61
C PHE A 88 -8.14 22.75 15.13
N HIS A 89 -7.13 22.85 14.28
CA HIS A 89 -7.24 22.70 12.84
C HIS A 89 -5.91 22.23 12.26
N ASN A 90 -5.91 21.08 11.59
CA ASN A 90 -4.74 20.57 10.89
C ASN A 90 -4.93 20.77 9.38
N PRO A 91 -4.18 21.68 8.73
CA PRO A 91 -4.39 22.03 7.32
C PRO A 91 -4.03 20.89 6.34
N HIS A 92 -3.32 19.86 6.80
CA HIS A 92 -2.92 18.72 5.98
C HIS A 92 -3.81 17.49 6.18
N GLN A 93 -4.90 17.66 6.93
CA GLN A 93 -5.88 16.62 7.15
C GLN A 93 -6.69 16.40 5.87
N PRO A 94 -6.76 15.16 5.33
CA PRO A 94 -7.66 14.88 4.22
C PRO A 94 -9.11 15.14 4.61
N THR A 95 -9.86 15.78 3.71
CA THR A 95 -11.31 16.01 3.85
C THR A 95 -12.11 14.80 3.36
N MET A 96 -13.44 14.82 3.51
CA MET A 96 -14.28 13.77 2.94
C MET A 96 -14.17 13.73 1.42
N ASP A 97 -14.08 14.90 0.78
CA ASP A 97 -14.00 15.04 -0.68
C ASP A 97 -12.68 14.49 -1.25
N ASP A 98 -11.60 14.48 -0.46
CA ASP A 98 -10.37 13.77 -0.84
C ASP A 98 -10.60 12.26 -0.92
N TYR A 99 -11.59 11.71 -0.22
CA TYR A 99 -12.05 10.33 -0.34
C TYR A 99 -13.21 10.24 -1.33
N TYR A 100 -14.44 10.37 -0.81
CA TYR A 100 -15.71 10.51 -1.50
C TYR A 100 -16.82 10.66 -0.44
N GLU A 101 -17.95 11.29 -0.78
CA GLU A 101 -19.14 11.26 0.06
C GLU A 101 -19.83 9.88 -0.07
N PRO A 102 -19.91 9.05 0.99
CA PRO A 102 -20.53 7.74 0.88
C PRO A 102 -22.02 7.86 0.61
N TRP A 103 -22.54 7.04 -0.31
CA TRP A 103 -23.94 7.05 -0.72
C TRP A 103 -24.58 5.66 -0.66
N THR A 104 -25.91 5.66 -0.57
CA THR A 104 -26.79 4.52 -0.81
C THR A 104 -27.87 4.94 -1.81
N TYR A 105 -28.87 4.12 -2.05
CA TYR A 105 -29.96 4.44 -2.98
C TYR A 105 -31.33 4.29 -2.32
N ASP A 106 -32.27 5.15 -2.74
CA ASP A 106 -33.69 5.04 -2.38
C ASP A 106 -34.36 3.90 -3.13
N TYR A 107 -34.05 2.66 -2.74
CA TYR A 107 -34.67 1.48 -3.35
C TYR A 107 -36.19 1.43 -3.11
N GLN A 108 -36.71 2.11 -2.07
CA GLN A 108 -38.13 2.14 -1.78
C GLN A 108 -38.92 2.95 -2.82
N ASN A 109 -38.30 3.94 -3.45
CA ASN A 109 -38.91 4.68 -4.56
C ASN A 109 -39.32 3.77 -5.73
N LEU A 110 -38.63 2.65 -5.95
CA LEU A 110 -39.00 1.68 -6.99
C LEU A 110 -40.35 1.00 -6.75
N PHE A 111 -40.82 0.96 -5.50
CA PHE A 111 -42.05 0.27 -5.10
C PHE A 111 -43.16 1.24 -4.68
N ASN A 112 -42.78 2.37 -4.09
CA ASN A 112 -43.70 3.29 -3.42
C ASN A 112 -43.90 4.62 -4.18
N ALA A 113 -43.28 4.79 -5.34
CA ALA A 113 -43.47 6.00 -6.13
C ALA A 113 -44.94 6.20 -6.50
N PRO A 114 -45.46 7.43 -6.43
CA PRO A 114 -46.81 7.73 -6.87
C PRO A 114 -46.95 7.49 -8.38
N GLU A 115 -48.19 7.25 -8.82
CA GLU A 115 -48.51 7.16 -10.26
C GLU A 115 -48.11 8.46 -10.96
N GLY A 116 -47.41 8.34 -12.08
CA GLY A 116 -46.87 9.47 -12.81
C GLY A 116 -46.39 9.08 -14.21
N PRO A 117 -46.05 10.08 -15.05
CA PRO A 117 -45.60 9.83 -16.42
C PRO A 117 -44.18 9.27 -16.49
N ASP A 118 -43.38 9.43 -15.44
CA ASP A 118 -41.96 9.04 -15.41
C ASP A 118 -41.76 7.69 -14.69
N GLN A 119 -40.85 6.88 -15.21
CA GLN A 119 -40.47 5.62 -14.57
C GLN A 119 -39.70 5.90 -13.27
N PRO A 120 -40.08 5.31 -12.12
CA PRO A 120 -39.35 5.51 -10.88
C PRO A 120 -37.97 4.86 -10.93
N THR A 121 -36.99 5.55 -10.37
CA THR A 121 -35.59 5.09 -10.26
C THR A 121 -35.14 5.10 -8.80
N ALA A 122 -34.10 4.33 -8.47
CA ALA A 122 -33.49 4.39 -7.15
C ALA A 122 -32.52 5.57 -7.12
N ILE A 123 -32.89 6.65 -6.44
CA ILE A 123 -32.13 7.90 -6.42
C ILE A 123 -31.02 7.82 -5.36
N PRO A 124 -29.78 8.24 -5.66
CA PRO A 124 -28.69 8.25 -4.69
C PRO A 124 -28.98 9.18 -3.50
N ILE A 125 -28.73 8.66 -2.29
CA ILE A 125 -28.85 9.36 -1.01
C ILE A 125 -27.49 9.36 -0.31
N SER A 126 -27.06 10.53 0.17
CA SER A 126 -25.88 10.65 1.01
C SER A 126 -26.07 9.90 2.34
N MET A 127 -25.13 9.03 2.68
CA MET A 127 -25.09 8.37 4.00
C MET A 127 -24.64 9.31 5.12
N VAL A 128 -24.13 10.50 4.79
CA VAL A 128 -23.71 11.54 5.75
C VAL A 128 -24.87 12.47 6.06
N THR A 129 -25.54 13.02 5.04
CA THR A 129 -26.56 14.06 5.19
C THR A 129 -27.99 13.54 5.12
N GLY A 130 -28.21 12.35 4.55
CA GLY A 130 -29.54 11.78 4.32
C GLY A 130 -30.32 12.46 3.17
N LYS A 131 -29.70 13.37 2.43
CA LYS A 131 -30.31 14.07 1.29
C LYS A 131 -29.97 13.37 -0.02
N TYR A 132 -30.77 13.61 -1.05
CA TYR A 132 -30.40 13.25 -2.42
C TYR A 132 -29.14 14.00 -2.85
N ILE A 133 -28.28 13.33 -3.61
CA ILE A 133 -26.98 13.84 -4.05
C ILE A 133 -26.67 13.42 -5.48
N ASP A 134 -25.83 14.19 -6.16
CA ASP A 134 -25.19 13.74 -7.39
C ASP A 134 -23.87 13.05 -7.05
N VAL A 135 -23.64 11.85 -7.59
CA VAL A 135 -22.43 11.07 -7.30
C VAL A 135 -21.30 11.53 -8.21
N GLU A 136 -20.31 12.23 -7.65
CA GLU A 136 -19.20 12.82 -8.42
C GLU A 136 -17.86 12.09 -8.22
N ALA A 137 -17.75 11.26 -7.18
CA ALA A 137 -16.53 10.54 -6.84
C ALA A 137 -16.82 9.23 -6.11
N GLY A 138 -15.83 8.34 -6.11
CA GLY A 138 -15.89 7.07 -5.41
C GLY A 138 -14.49 6.56 -5.04
N PRO A 139 -14.39 5.49 -4.23
CA PRO A 139 -13.12 4.99 -3.72
C PRO A 139 -12.22 4.34 -4.78
N ASN A 140 -12.73 4.15 -5.99
CA ASN A 140 -12.10 3.49 -7.13
C ASN A 140 -12.59 4.12 -8.44
N TRP A 141 -12.65 5.44 -8.49
CA TRP A 141 -13.25 6.20 -9.60
C TRP A 141 -12.39 6.18 -10.88
N ASP A 142 -11.08 5.96 -10.73
CA ASP A 142 -10.08 5.86 -11.80
C ASP A 142 -9.72 4.41 -12.17
N ASP A 143 -10.61 3.45 -11.87
CA ASP A 143 -10.46 2.04 -12.24
C ASP A 143 -10.25 1.88 -13.75
N ASP A 144 -9.40 0.93 -14.15
CA ASP A 144 -9.07 0.65 -15.55
C ASP A 144 -8.85 1.89 -16.43
N LEU A 145 -8.13 2.89 -15.88
CA LEU A 145 -7.77 4.15 -16.55
C LEU A 145 -8.97 5.09 -16.80
N GLY A 146 -10.09 4.89 -16.11
CA GLY A 146 -11.24 5.79 -16.10
C GLY A 146 -10.83 7.24 -15.77
N GLY A 147 -11.26 8.21 -16.58
CA GLY A 147 -10.91 9.62 -16.38
C GLY A 147 -9.40 9.92 -16.46
N SER A 148 -8.61 9.14 -17.22
CA SER A 148 -7.15 9.28 -17.35
C SER A 148 -6.61 10.71 -17.52
N PRO A 149 -7.22 11.62 -18.31
CA PRO A 149 -6.76 13.01 -18.42
C PRO A 149 -6.78 13.78 -17.08
N ILE A 150 -7.60 13.33 -16.13
CA ILE A 150 -7.73 13.90 -14.79
C ILE A 150 -6.92 13.09 -13.78
N TYR A 151 -7.05 11.76 -13.76
CA TYR A 151 -6.46 10.95 -12.69
C TYR A 151 -5.07 10.42 -13.04
N ALA A 152 -4.94 9.63 -14.11
CA ALA A 152 -3.65 9.08 -14.53
C ALA A 152 -2.61 10.19 -14.78
N ALA A 153 -3.01 11.28 -15.44
CA ALA A 153 -2.13 12.42 -15.74
C ALA A 153 -1.65 13.19 -14.50
N ASN A 154 -2.34 13.04 -13.37
CA ASN A 154 -2.00 13.68 -12.09
C ASN A 154 -1.45 12.69 -11.04
N ASP A 155 -1.05 11.47 -11.46
CA ASP A 155 -0.35 10.54 -10.58
C ASP A 155 1.00 11.15 -10.10
N PRO A 156 1.24 11.28 -8.78
CA PRO A 156 2.47 11.85 -8.24
C PRO A 156 3.77 11.16 -8.70
N ASN A 157 3.70 9.88 -9.08
CA ASN A 157 4.85 9.11 -9.56
C ASN A 157 5.32 9.54 -10.96
N LEU A 158 4.46 10.21 -11.75
CA LEU A 158 4.86 10.75 -13.06
C LEU A 158 5.91 11.86 -12.94
N SER A 159 6.05 12.49 -11.77
CA SER A 159 7.09 13.51 -11.52
C SER A 159 8.50 13.04 -11.88
N ALA A 160 8.79 11.74 -11.75
CA ALA A 160 10.08 11.12 -12.07
C ALA A 160 10.32 10.91 -13.58
N LEU A 161 9.31 11.09 -14.43
CA LEU A 161 9.37 10.78 -15.85
C LEU A 161 9.67 12.01 -16.70
N THR A 162 10.42 11.81 -17.80
CA THR A 162 10.62 12.83 -18.84
C THR A 162 9.31 13.14 -19.57
N ARG A 163 9.29 14.25 -20.31
CA ARG A 163 8.12 14.65 -21.10
C ARG A 163 7.75 13.57 -22.13
N GLU A 164 8.75 12.96 -22.75
CA GLU A 164 8.60 11.91 -23.75
C GLU A 164 8.01 10.64 -23.13
N GLN A 165 8.51 10.22 -21.96
CA GLN A 165 7.98 9.06 -21.23
C GLN A 165 6.52 9.28 -20.80
N ARG A 166 6.17 10.49 -20.35
CA ARG A 166 4.78 10.84 -20.01
C ARG A 166 3.87 10.81 -21.25
N ALA A 167 4.34 11.37 -22.37
CA ALA A 167 3.59 11.34 -23.62
C ALA A 167 3.36 9.89 -24.10
N GLN A 168 4.35 9.01 -23.93
CA GLN A 168 4.22 7.60 -24.27
C GLN A 168 3.17 6.87 -23.42
N LEU A 169 3.08 7.14 -22.12
CA LEU A 169 2.05 6.53 -21.26
C LEU A 169 0.62 6.94 -21.63
N MET A 170 0.46 8.07 -22.32
CA MET A 170 -0.84 8.61 -22.75
C MET A 170 -1.18 8.28 -24.22
N ALA A 171 -0.25 7.66 -24.96
CA ALA A 171 -0.50 7.24 -26.33
C ALA A 171 -1.33 5.95 -26.35
N VAL A 172 -2.38 5.91 -27.17
CA VAL A 172 -3.36 4.81 -27.20
C VAL A 172 -2.69 3.46 -27.47
N GLU A 173 -1.72 3.41 -28.38
CA GLU A 173 -1.00 2.19 -28.76
C GLU A 173 -0.06 1.68 -27.65
N ARG A 174 0.23 2.54 -26.66
CA ARG A 174 1.17 2.29 -25.56
C ARG A 174 0.53 2.33 -24.19
N LEU A 175 -0.80 2.41 -24.12
CA LEU A 175 -1.54 2.32 -22.87
C LEU A 175 -1.11 1.09 -22.08
N VAL A 176 -0.87 1.32 -20.79
CA VAL A 176 -0.51 0.30 -19.83
C VAL A 176 -0.98 0.74 -18.46
N PHE A 177 -1.46 -0.22 -17.69
CA PHE A 177 -1.74 -0.03 -16.28
C PHE A 177 -1.47 -1.31 -15.52
N PHE A 178 -1.40 -1.19 -14.20
CA PHE A 178 -1.36 -2.32 -13.29
C PHE A 178 -2.11 -1.97 -12.01
N TYR A 179 -2.43 -3.00 -11.23
CA TYR A 179 -3.20 -2.83 -10.02
C TYR A 179 -2.29 -2.77 -8.79
N PHE A 180 -2.60 -1.84 -7.88
CA PHE A 180 -1.87 -1.60 -6.65
C PHE A 180 -2.77 -1.77 -5.42
N PRO A 181 -2.97 -3.02 -4.94
CA PRO A 181 -3.71 -3.29 -3.72
C PRO A 181 -2.95 -2.84 -2.48
N ARG A 182 -3.58 -2.06 -1.58
CA ARG A 182 -2.93 -1.52 -0.38
C ARG A 182 -3.71 -1.81 0.90
N ILE A 183 -2.98 -2.04 1.98
CA ILE A 183 -3.46 -2.05 3.38
C ILE A 183 -2.56 -1.17 4.25
N CYS A 184 -2.80 -1.11 5.57
CA CYS A 184 -1.82 -0.55 6.48
C CYS A 184 -0.53 -1.38 6.43
N ASN A 185 0.62 -0.73 6.32
CA ASN A 185 1.91 -1.39 6.24
C ASN A 185 2.47 -1.86 7.59
N HIS A 186 1.76 -1.63 8.70
CA HIS A 186 2.15 -2.06 10.05
C HIS A 186 3.63 -1.76 10.40
N CYS A 187 4.08 -0.58 10.00
CA CYS A 187 5.50 -0.25 9.89
C CYS A 187 6.31 -0.41 11.19
N LEU A 188 7.63 -0.56 11.05
CA LEU A 188 8.57 -0.62 12.20
C LEU A 188 8.80 0.77 12.82
N ASN A 189 8.77 1.84 12.02
CA ASN A 189 8.82 3.25 12.45
C ASN A 189 7.51 4.00 12.11
N PRO A 190 6.38 3.64 12.74
CA PRO A 190 5.05 4.13 12.34
C PRO A 190 4.84 5.61 12.69
N ALA A 191 4.76 6.46 11.65
CA ALA A 191 4.50 7.89 11.81
C ALA A 191 3.17 8.19 12.55
N CYS A 192 2.15 7.33 12.37
CA CYS A 192 0.86 7.48 13.02
C CYS A 192 0.91 7.26 14.55
N VAL A 193 1.79 6.38 15.03
CA VAL A 193 2.03 6.17 16.47
C VAL A 193 2.71 7.40 17.05
N ALA A 194 3.79 7.86 16.41
CA ALA A 194 4.56 9.01 16.87
C ALA A 194 3.75 10.32 16.88
N ALA A 195 2.77 10.46 15.98
CA ALA A 195 1.96 11.67 15.87
C ALA A 195 0.77 11.74 16.85
N CYS A 196 0.40 10.63 17.51
CA CYS A 196 -0.81 10.57 18.33
C CYS A 196 -0.60 11.24 19.71
N PRO A 197 -1.23 12.38 20.02
CA PRO A 197 -0.97 13.10 21.27
C PRO A 197 -1.42 12.32 22.52
N SER A 198 -2.47 11.50 22.41
CA SER A 198 -2.99 10.71 23.54
C SER A 198 -2.28 9.36 23.72
N GLY A 199 -1.33 9.02 22.84
CA GLY A 199 -0.68 7.71 22.83
C GLY A 199 -1.65 6.55 22.63
N ALA A 200 -2.77 6.77 21.93
CA ALA A 200 -3.78 5.74 21.67
C ALA A 200 -3.35 4.75 20.57
N LEU A 201 -2.41 5.15 19.70
CA LEU A 201 -1.80 4.23 18.75
C LEU A 201 -0.59 3.55 19.36
N TYR A 202 -0.45 2.25 19.14
CA TYR A 202 0.65 1.45 19.64
C TYR A 202 0.97 0.30 18.69
N LYS A 203 2.18 -0.24 18.79
CA LYS A 203 2.61 -1.46 18.11
C LYS A 203 2.66 -2.57 19.15
N ARG A 204 1.96 -3.67 18.89
CA ARG A 204 1.96 -4.90 19.69
C ARG A 204 3.37 -5.50 19.72
N GLY A 205 3.78 -6.01 20.87
CA GLY A 205 5.13 -6.55 21.07
C GLY A 205 5.27 -7.96 20.50
N GLU A 206 4.19 -8.72 20.56
CA GLU A 206 4.09 -10.13 20.20
C GLU A 206 4.10 -10.39 18.68
N ASP A 207 3.54 -9.49 17.88
CA ASP A 207 3.34 -9.69 16.43
C ASP A 207 3.61 -8.46 15.56
N GLY A 208 3.91 -7.31 16.17
CA GLY A 208 4.19 -6.06 15.47
C GLY A 208 2.96 -5.42 14.81
N ILE A 209 1.73 -5.87 15.10
CA ILE A 209 0.51 -5.24 14.58
C ILE A 209 0.35 -3.86 15.24
N VAL A 210 -0.09 -2.87 14.46
CA VAL A 210 -0.22 -1.47 14.89
C VAL A 210 -1.71 -1.20 15.01
N LEU A 211 -2.16 -0.87 16.21
CA LEU A 211 -3.58 -0.70 16.54
C LEU A 211 -3.86 0.71 17.05
N VAL A 212 -5.15 1.05 17.07
CA VAL A 212 -5.67 2.24 17.75
C VAL A 212 -6.54 1.74 18.89
N ASP A 213 -6.17 2.05 20.13
CA ASP A 213 -7.02 1.82 21.29
C ASP A 213 -8.24 2.75 21.22
N GLN A 214 -9.41 2.16 20.96
CA GLN A 214 -10.67 2.89 20.81
C GLN A 214 -11.12 3.57 22.12
N LYS A 215 -10.73 3.05 23.30
CA LYS A 215 -11.05 3.65 24.61
C LYS A 215 -10.17 4.88 24.89
N ARG A 216 -8.89 4.82 24.51
CA ARG A 216 -7.92 5.94 24.68
C ARG A 216 -7.95 6.96 23.55
N CYS A 217 -8.50 6.62 22.39
CA CYS A 217 -8.62 7.54 21.27
C CYS A 217 -9.50 8.75 21.64
N ARG A 218 -8.94 9.94 21.50
CA ARG A 218 -9.61 11.24 21.72
C ARG A 218 -9.84 12.03 20.43
N ALA A 219 -9.70 11.38 19.27
CA ALA A 219 -9.90 11.98 17.95
C ALA A 219 -9.17 13.32 17.73
N TRP A 220 -7.91 13.38 18.12
CA TRP A 220 -7.02 14.46 17.71
C TRP A 220 -6.72 14.46 16.20
N ARG A 221 -7.01 13.36 15.50
CA ARG A 221 -6.89 13.17 14.04
C ARG A 221 -5.48 13.37 13.46
N SER A 222 -4.48 13.78 14.26
CA SER A 222 -3.09 14.01 13.82
C SER A 222 -2.44 12.79 13.15
N CYS A 223 -2.83 11.59 13.58
CA CYS A 223 -2.35 10.34 12.99
C CYS A 223 -2.76 10.15 11.52
N ILE A 224 -3.83 10.80 11.07
CA ILE A 224 -4.35 10.70 9.70
C ILE A 224 -3.44 11.44 8.72
N ALA A 225 -3.16 12.71 8.98
CA ALA A 225 -2.17 13.46 8.20
C ALA A 225 -0.78 12.79 8.27
N ALA A 226 -0.36 12.38 9.46
CA ALA A 226 0.96 11.80 9.69
C ALA A 226 1.20 10.47 8.97
N CYS A 227 0.16 9.65 8.74
CA CYS A 227 0.30 8.44 7.94
C CYS A 227 0.54 8.83 6.47
N PRO A 228 1.73 8.56 5.90
CA PRO A 228 1.98 8.95 4.51
C PRO A 228 1.18 8.08 3.54
N TYR A 229 0.79 6.87 3.95
CA TYR A 229 -0.06 5.97 3.16
C TYR A 229 -1.56 6.24 3.29
N LYS A 230 -1.95 7.18 4.16
CA LYS A 230 -3.36 7.52 4.49
C LYS A 230 -4.23 6.32 4.88
N LYS A 231 -3.63 5.36 5.59
CA LYS A 231 -4.26 4.12 6.08
C LYS A 231 -4.80 4.19 7.50
N THR A 232 -5.12 5.39 7.94
CA THR A 232 -5.83 5.72 9.18
C THR A 232 -6.99 6.62 8.79
N PHE A 233 -8.19 6.26 9.20
CA PHE A 233 -9.44 6.88 8.77
C PHE A 233 -10.19 7.43 9.98
N PHE A 234 -10.97 8.49 9.78
CA PHE A 234 -11.76 9.10 10.84
C PHE A 234 -13.20 8.61 10.80
N ASN A 235 -13.64 7.91 11.84
CA ASN A 235 -15.04 7.54 11.95
C ASN A 235 -15.82 8.80 12.31
N TRP A 236 -16.54 9.34 11.32
CA TRP A 236 -17.27 10.59 11.45
C TRP A 236 -18.47 10.49 12.39
N PHE A 237 -18.97 9.28 12.63
CA PHE A 237 -20.08 9.03 13.54
C PHE A 237 -19.64 8.86 14.99
N THR A 238 -18.62 8.02 15.25
CA THR A 238 -18.14 7.74 16.62
C THR A 238 -17.14 8.77 17.14
N GLY A 239 -16.59 9.60 16.24
CA GLY A 239 -15.57 10.56 16.59
C GLY A 239 -14.28 9.90 17.04
N LYS A 240 -13.83 8.84 16.36
CA LYS A 240 -12.58 8.10 16.65
C LYS A 240 -11.85 7.71 15.37
N THR A 241 -10.55 7.50 15.47
CA THR A 241 -9.77 7.00 14.33
C THR A 241 -9.78 5.47 14.30
N GLU A 242 -9.95 4.91 13.12
CA GLU A 242 -9.88 3.47 12.86
C GLU A 242 -8.90 3.17 11.73
N LYS A 243 -8.40 1.94 11.67
CA LYS A 243 -7.43 1.50 10.65
C LYS A 243 -7.46 -0.02 10.51
N CYS A 244 -6.84 -0.52 9.43
CA CYS A 244 -6.57 -1.94 9.28
C CYS A 244 -5.95 -2.52 10.55
N VAL A 245 -6.55 -3.58 11.07
CA VAL A 245 -6.14 -4.30 12.28
C VAL A 245 -5.36 -5.58 11.96
N LEU A 246 -4.95 -5.76 10.70
CA LEU A 246 -4.37 -6.98 10.10
C LEU A 246 -5.18 -8.26 10.41
N CYS A 247 -6.47 -8.12 10.72
CA CYS A 247 -7.29 -9.20 11.26
C CYS A 247 -6.62 -9.92 12.46
N TYR A 248 -6.05 -9.18 13.43
CA TYR A 248 -5.41 -9.80 14.60
C TYR A 248 -6.25 -10.90 15.27
N PRO A 249 -7.61 -10.84 15.37
CA PRO A 249 -8.38 -11.95 15.97
C PRO A 249 -8.28 -13.26 15.17
N ARG A 250 -8.10 -13.16 13.85
CA ARG A 250 -7.86 -14.32 12.97
C ARG A 250 -6.43 -14.83 13.11
N LEU A 251 -5.46 -13.92 13.15
CA LEU A 251 -4.05 -14.27 13.32
C LEU A 251 -3.77 -14.96 14.66
N GLU A 252 -4.37 -14.48 15.75
CA GLU A 252 -4.29 -15.08 17.09
C GLU A 252 -4.83 -16.52 17.14
N THR A 253 -5.63 -16.92 16.15
CA THR A 253 -6.17 -18.29 16.00
C THR A 253 -5.57 -19.05 14.82
N GLY A 254 -4.43 -18.59 14.29
CA GLY A 254 -3.70 -19.25 13.19
C GLY A 254 -4.37 -19.10 11.82
N GLN A 255 -5.36 -18.22 11.68
CA GLN A 255 -6.09 -18.01 10.43
C GLN A 255 -5.51 -16.84 9.64
N ALA A 256 -5.49 -16.98 8.31
CA ALA A 256 -5.11 -15.90 7.42
C ALA A 256 -6.08 -14.71 7.53
N PRO A 257 -5.60 -13.45 7.40
CA PRO A 257 -6.47 -12.28 7.34
C PRO A 257 -7.46 -12.39 6.17
N ALA A 258 -8.64 -11.78 6.30
CA ALA A 258 -9.72 -11.95 5.34
C ALA A 258 -9.31 -11.61 3.89
N CYS A 259 -8.58 -10.50 3.70
CA CYS A 259 -8.11 -10.09 2.37
C CYS A 259 -7.04 -11.01 1.77
N PHE A 260 -6.39 -11.85 2.57
CA PHE A 260 -5.45 -12.88 2.12
C PHE A 260 -6.19 -14.15 1.76
N HIS A 261 -7.11 -14.59 2.63
CA HIS A 261 -7.93 -15.77 2.42
C HIS A 261 -8.79 -15.64 1.16
N SER A 262 -9.38 -14.46 0.90
CA SER A 262 -10.23 -14.21 -0.26
C SER A 262 -9.47 -13.77 -1.52
N CYS A 263 -8.13 -13.79 -1.52
CA CYS A 263 -7.36 -13.30 -2.66
C CYS A 263 -7.43 -14.25 -3.87
N VAL A 264 -8.31 -13.92 -4.82
CA VAL A 264 -8.53 -14.71 -6.06
C VAL A 264 -7.25 -14.85 -6.88
N GLY A 265 -6.48 -13.77 -7.06
CA GLY A 265 -5.20 -13.81 -7.80
C GLY A 265 -4.06 -14.56 -7.08
N ARG A 266 -4.27 -15.01 -5.83
CA ARG A 266 -3.28 -15.71 -5.01
C ARG A 266 -1.93 -14.98 -4.96
N ILE A 267 -1.98 -13.67 -4.72
CA ILE A 267 -0.81 -12.79 -4.77
C ILE A 267 -0.20 -12.51 -3.40
N ARG A 268 -0.93 -12.83 -2.32
CA ARG A 268 -0.63 -12.33 -0.97
C ARG A 268 0.04 -13.42 -0.15
N TYR A 269 1.24 -13.12 0.34
CA TYR A 269 2.02 -13.98 1.21
C TYR A 269 2.15 -13.33 2.58
N LEU A 270 2.01 -14.14 3.63
CA LEU A 270 2.12 -13.74 5.03
C LEU A 270 3.29 -14.52 5.63
N GLY A 271 4.09 -13.89 6.48
CA GLY A 271 5.22 -14.55 7.10
C GLY A 271 5.78 -13.77 8.27
N VAL A 272 6.39 -14.48 9.20
CA VAL A 272 7.08 -13.88 10.35
C VAL A 272 8.44 -13.35 9.91
N LEU A 273 8.81 -12.16 10.38
CA LEU A 273 10.17 -11.63 10.30
C LEU A 273 10.66 -11.35 11.72
N LEU A 274 11.90 -11.75 12.00
CA LEU A 274 12.64 -11.27 13.17
C LEU A 274 13.38 -10.00 12.77
N TYR A 275 13.33 -8.96 13.61
CA TYR A 275 14.01 -7.70 13.33
C TYR A 275 14.70 -7.11 14.56
N ASP A 276 15.79 -6.37 14.36
CA ASP A 276 16.47 -5.64 15.43
C ASP A 276 15.86 -4.24 15.61
N ALA A 277 15.04 -4.10 16.65
CA ALA A 277 14.34 -2.86 16.95
C ALA A 277 15.29 -1.72 17.35
N SER A 278 16.47 -2.03 17.90
CA SER A 278 17.45 -1.03 18.34
C SER A 278 18.06 -0.24 17.17
N ARG A 279 18.03 -0.80 15.95
CA ARG A 279 18.62 -0.21 14.75
C ARG A 279 17.62 0.60 13.90
N ILE A 280 16.33 0.60 14.25
CA ILE A 280 15.27 1.25 13.45
C ILE A 280 15.58 2.72 13.18
N GLN A 281 15.96 3.48 14.22
CA GLN A 281 16.23 4.91 14.07
C GLN A 281 17.43 5.16 13.14
N ALA A 282 18.51 4.40 13.31
CA ALA A 282 19.71 4.53 12.48
C ALA A 282 19.39 4.25 11.01
N VAL A 283 18.66 3.17 10.72
CA VAL A 283 18.25 2.82 9.35
C VAL A 283 17.28 3.85 8.77
N ALA A 284 16.30 4.33 9.54
CA ALA A 284 15.36 5.36 9.08
C ALA A 284 16.02 6.72 8.83
N SER A 285 17.25 6.93 9.30
CA SER A 285 18.07 8.13 9.05
C SER A 285 18.97 8.04 7.81
N LEU A 286 19.11 6.86 7.20
CA LEU A 286 20.04 6.67 6.07
C LEU A 286 19.67 7.53 4.85
N PRO A 287 20.62 7.85 3.96
CA PRO A 287 20.33 8.39 2.64
C PRO A 287 19.31 7.53 1.85
N ASP A 288 18.53 8.15 0.96
CA ASP A 288 17.42 7.47 0.27
C ASP A 288 17.88 6.25 -0.56
N ASP A 289 19.08 6.31 -1.15
CA ASP A 289 19.72 5.24 -1.92
C ASP A 289 20.15 4.03 -1.08
N GLU A 290 20.36 4.24 0.22
CA GLU A 290 20.73 3.18 1.16
C GLU A 290 19.53 2.57 1.89
N LEU A 291 18.35 3.21 1.86
CA LEU A 291 17.19 2.82 2.67
C LEU A 291 16.70 1.39 2.41
N ILE A 292 16.76 0.90 1.16
CA ILE A 292 16.27 -0.45 0.82
C ILE A 292 17.16 -1.52 1.46
N GLU A 293 18.46 -1.41 1.31
CA GLU A 293 19.40 -2.38 1.90
C GLU A 293 19.48 -2.19 3.42
N GLY A 294 19.43 -0.95 3.90
CA GLY A 294 19.30 -0.64 5.32
C GLY A 294 18.08 -1.31 5.94
N HIS A 295 16.92 -1.21 5.30
CA HIS A 295 15.68 -1.85 5.77
C HIS A 295 15.78 -3.38 5.74
N ARG A 296 16.38 -3.98 4.70
CA ARG A 296 16.68 -5.42 4.66
C ARG A 296 17.67 -5.84 5.76
N SER A 297 18.56 -4.95 6.17
CA SER A 297 19.51 -5.22 7.26
C SER A 297 18.87 -5.22 8.64
N LEU A 298 17.66 -4.66 8.80
CA LEU A 298 16.88 -4.78 10.03
C LEU A 298 16.32 -6.20 10.20
N VAL A 299 16.03 -6.88 9.10
CA VAL A 299 15.51 -8.25 9.10
C VAL A 299 16.66 -9.22 9.35
N LEU A 300 16.55 -9.96 10.46
CA LEU A 300 17.54 -10.88 11.00
C LEU A 300 17.36 -12.28 10.41
N ASP A 301 18.46 -13.03 10.30
CA ASP A 301 18.40 -14.43 9.85
C ASP A 301 17.81 -15.32 10.95
N PRO A 302 16.65 -15.95 10.72
CA PRO A 302 16.01 -16.79 11.73
C PRO A 302 16.71 -18.13 11.97
N HIS A 303 17.74 -18.47 11.18
CA HIS A 303 18.56 -19.67 11.37
C HIS A 303 19.87 -19.40 12.12
N ASP A 304 20.21 -18.12 12.36
CA ASP A 304 21.42 -17.74 13.08
C ASP A 304 21.27 -18.06 14.59
N PRO A 305 22.17 -18.89 15.18
CA PRO A 305 22.13 -19.22 16.59
C PRO A 305 22.13 -18.00 17.53
N GLU A 306 22.82 -16.91 17.17
CA GLU A 306 22.83 -15.68 17.98
C GLU A 306 21.48 -14.96 17.95
N VAL A 307 20.83 -14.93 16.77
CA VAL A 307 19.49 -14.36 16.61
C VAL A 307 18.46 -15.19 17.37
N ILE A 308 18.56 -16.52 17.32
CA ILE A 308 17.67 -17.44 18.05
C ILE A 308 17.83 -17.25 19.56
N ALA A 309 19.07 -17.18 20.06
CA ALA A 309 19.34 -16.93 21.47
C ALA A 309 18.79 -15.56 21.91
N GLY A 310 19.00 -14.52 21.10
CA GLY A 310 18.45 -13.18 21.34
C GLY A 310 16.92 -13.13 21.32
N ALA A 311 16.29 -13.86 20.40
CA ALA A 311 14.84 -13.99 20.32
C ALA A 311 14.24 -14.63 21.58
N ARG A 312 14.83 -15.74 22.04
CA ARG A 312 14.43 -16.42 23.29
C ARG A 312 14.62 -15.53 24.51
N ALA A 313 15.75 -14.82 24.59
CA ALA A 313 16.01 -13.88 25.68
C ALA A 313 14.98 -12.74 25.74
N ASN A 314 14.43 -12.35 24.58
CA ASN A 314 13.38 -11.34 24.46
C ASN A 314 11.95 -11.91 24.58
N GLY A 315 11.81 -13.19 24.95
CA GLY A 315 10.51 -13.83 25.19
C GLY A 315 9.76 -14.28 23.93
N ILE A 316 10.43 -14.40 22.79
CA ILE A 316 9.84 -14.95 21.57
C ILE A 316 9.82 -16.49 21.68
N GLY A 317 8.65 -17.10 21.50
CA GLY A 317 8.46 -18.54 21.55
C GLY A 317 9.15 -19.30 20.41
N ASP A 318 9.53 -20.54 20.65
CA ASP A 318 10.19 -21.41 19.66
C ASP A 318 9.31 -21.66 18.42
N ASP A 319 7.99 -21.69 18.60
CA ASP A 319 7.00 -21.80 17.53
C ASP A 319 7.07 -20.60 16.57
N VAL A 320 7.17 -19.39 17.12
CA VAL A 320 7.32 -18.16 16.33
C VAL A 320 8.65 -18.13 15.58
N ILE A 321 9.72 -18.63 16.21
CA ILE A 321 11.04 -18.76 15.56
C ILE A 321 10.96 -19.77 14.40
N GLU A 322 10.31 -20.93 14.59
CA GLU A 322 10.09 -21.90 13.51
C GLU A 322 9.28 -21.28 12.34
N PHE A 323 8.24 -20.50 12.64
CA PHE A 323 7.48 -19.79 11.61
C PHE A 323 8.32 -18.73 10.88
N ALA A 324 9.28 -18.10 11.55
CA ALA A 324 10.23 -17.19 10.92
C ALA A 324 11.18 -17.93 9.97
N GLN A 325 11.70 -19.10 10.39
CA GLN A 325 12.56 -19.97 9.57
C GLN A 325 11.87 -20.45 8.29
N ARG A 326 10.56 -20.65 8.34
CA ARG A 326 9.72 -21.10 7.21
C ARG A 326 9.02 -19.95 6.49
N SER A 327 9.38 -18.71 6.79
CA SER A 327 8.65 -17.53 6.32
C SER A 327 8.82 -17.30 4.81
N PRO A 328 7.73 -17.33 4.01
CA PRO A 328 7.83 -16.98 2.59
C PRO A 328 8.23 -15.51 2.43
N VAL A 329 7.85 -14.65 3.37
CA VAL A 329 8.18 -13.22 3.32
C VAL A 329 9.67 -13.01 3.52
N TYR A 330 10.32 -13.78 4.39
CA TYR A 330 11.78 -13.76 4.54
C TYR A 330 12.46 -14.10 3.20
N ALA A 331 12.04 -15.19 2.54
CA ALA A 331 12.59 -15.58 1.24
C ALA A 331 12.42 -14.48 0.17
N PHE A 332 11.23 -13.88 0.07
CA PHE A 332 10.97 -12.79 -0.88
C PHE A 332 11.83 -11.54 -0.63
N VAL A 333 12.06 -11.18 0.63
CA VAL A 333 12.73 -9.93 1.04
C VAL A 333 14.25 -10.06 1.13
N LYS A 334 14.75 -11.17 1.70
CA LYS A 334 16.16 -11.40 2.04
C LYS A 334 16.89 -12.29 1.05
N ASP A 335 16.31 -13.44 0.72
CA ASP A 335 17.00 -14.45 -0.10
C ASP A 335 16.92 -14.10 -1.58
N TRP A 336 15.71 -13.86 -2.08
CA TRP A 336 15.45 -13.59 -3.48
C TRP A 336 15.58 -12.10 -3.80
N LYS A 337 15.40 -11.23 -2.80
CA LYS A 337 15.48 -9.77 -2.93
C LYS A 337 14.58 -9.18 -4.02
N ILE A 338 13.46 -9.86 -4.31
CA ILE A 338 12.48 -9.44 -5.33
C ILE A 338 11.29 -8.67 -4.75
N ALA A 339 11.06 -8.77 -3.44
CA ALA A 339 10.07 -7.94 -2.76
C ALA A 339 10.71 -6.64 -2.26
N LEU A 340 10.04 -5.53 -2.58
CA LEU A 340 10.49 -4.17 -2.33
C LEU A 340 9.43 -3.40 -1.52
N PRO A 341 9.84 -2.54 -0.57
CA PRO A 341 8.92 -1.72 0.19
C PRO A 341 8.29 -0.61 -0.68
N PRO A 342 7.00 -0.26 -0.49
CA PRO A 342 6.40 0.90 -1.15
C PRO A 342 6.86 2.20 -0.48
N HIS A 343 7.28 3.18 -1.28
CA HIS A 343 7.68 4.51 -0.80
C HIS A 343 8.56 4.47 0.46
N ILE A 344 9.70 3.79 0.39
CA ILE A 344 10.61 3.65 1.53
C ILE A 344 11.17 5.00 2.00
N GLU A 345 11.22 6.00 1.12
CA GLU A 345 11.58 7.39 1.38
C GLU A 345 10.66 8.08 2.40
N PHE A 346 9.46 7.53 2.65
CA PHE A 346 8.62 7.98 3.77
C PHE A 346 9.19 7.62 5.14
N ARG A 347 10.25 6.79 5.18
CA ARG A 347 11.07 6.45 6.36
C ARG A 347 10.29 5.81 7.50
N THR A 348 9.15 5.21 7.17
CA THR A 348 8.33 4.48 8.14
C THR A 348 8.78 3.04 8.35
N MET A 349 9.66 2.51 7.49
CA MET A 349 10.05 1.09 7.46
C MET A 349 8.82 0.17 7.33
N PRO A 350 8.11 0.22 6.18
CA PRO A 350 6.86 -0.50 5.96
C PRO A 350 7.09 -2.01 5.86
N THR A 351 6.26 -2.84 6.51
CA THR A 351 6.41 -4.31 6.51
C THR A 351 5.38 -5.01 5.62
N LEU A 352 4.82 -4.24 4.68
CA LEU A 352 4.15 -4.73 3.48
C LEU A 352 5.09 -4.42 2.30
N TYR A 353 5.48 -5.46 1.58
CA TYR A 353 6.36 -5.40 0.43
C TYR A 353 5.62 -5.81 -0.85
N TYR A 354 6.19 -5.47 -2.00
CA TYR A 354 5.63 -5.77 -3.31
C TYR A 354 6.67 -6.42 -4.21
N VAL A 355 6.27 -7.45 -4.94
CA VAL A 355 7.01 -7.88 -6.12
C VAL A 355 6.51 -7.04 -7.30
N PRO A 356 7.37 -6.25 -7.97
CA PRO A 356 6.93 -5.35 -9.04
C PRO A 356 6.35 -6.13 -10.23
N PRO A 357 5.34 -5.57 -10.93
CA PRO A 357 4.72 -6.25 -12.06
C PRO A 357 5.66 -6.24 -13.28
N MET A 358 5.67 -7.33 -14.05
CA MET A 358 6.19 -7.25 -15.42
C MET A 358 5.11 -6.63 -16.31
N SER A 359 5.54 -5.86 -17.30
CA SER A 359 4.68 -5.17 -18.24
C SER A 359 4.88 -5.73 -19.65
N PRO A 360 3.85 -5.69 -20.52
CA PRO A 360 4.04 -5.88 -21.95
C PRO A 360 5.08 -4.91 -22.51
N VAL A 361 5.60 -5.22 -23.71
CA VAL A 361 6.62 -4.43 -24.39
C VAL A 361 5.98 -3.35 -25.26
N MET A 362 6.75 -2.29 -25.49
CA MET A 362 6.41 -1.28 -26.49
C MET A 362 6.43 -1.91 -27.89
N ALA A 363 5.29 -1.84 -28.58
CA ALA A 363 5.26 -2.04 -30.02
C ALA A 363 5.80 -0.77 -30.70
N GLN A 364 6.69 -0.92 -31.68
CA GLN A 364 6.98 0.13 -32.65
C GLN A 364 6.15 -0.16 -33.91
N SER A 365 5.42 0.84 -34.39
CA SER A 365 4.67 0.79 -35.65
C SER A 365 5.37 1.71 -36.63
N ASP A 366 6.00 1.15 -37.66
CA ASP A 366 6.37 1.87 -38.88
C ASP A 366 5.27 1.59 -39.91
N GLY A 367 4.29 2.49 -40.01
CA GLY A 367 3.18 2.33 -40.94
C GLY A 367 2.33 1.09 -40.64
N SER A 368 2.21 0.16 -41.59
CA SER A 368 1.35 -1.04 -41.49
C SER A 368 2.02 -2.27 -40.86
N VAL A 369 3.27 -2.17 -40.40
CA VAL A 369 4.02 -3.29 -39.81
C VAL A 369 4.29 -3.03 -38.33
N LEU A 370 3.83 -3.97 -37.50
CA LEU A 370 4.21 -4.10 -36.10
C LEU A 370 5.57 -4.79 -36.05
N GLU A 371 6.64 -4.04 -35.88
CA GLU A 371 7.98 -4.64 -35.70
C GLU A 371 8.19 -5.01 -34.24
N HIS A 372 8.53 -6.28 -34.00
CA HIS A 372 9.00 -6.73 -32.70
C HIS A 372 10.41 -6.19 -32.46
N VAL A 373 10.59 -5.42 -31.39
CA VAL A 373 11.87 -4.78 -31.05
C VAL A 373 12.96 -5.80 -30.64
N SER A 374 12.61 -7.09 -30.49
CA SER A 374 13.54 -8.15 -30.07
C SER A 374 13.04 -9.52 -30.53
N ASP A 375 13.98 -10.33 -31.05
CA ASP A 375 13.78 -11.75 -31.41
C ASP A 375 13.72 -12.69 -30.18
N ASP A 376 13.99 -12.16 -28.97
CA ASP A 376 13.94 -12.95 -27.74
C ASP A 376 12.50 -13.19 -27.28
N LEU A 377 12.19 -14.45 -26.97
CA LEU A 377 10.87 -14.86 -26.46
C LEU A 377 10.43 -14.07 -25.21
N PHE A 378 11.36 -13.80 -24.30
CA PHE A 378 11.13 -12.85 -23.21
C PHE A 378 11.98 -11.62 -23.45
N HIS A 379 11.34 -10.52 -23.78
CA HIS A 379 11.97 -9.26 -24.14
C HIS A 379 12.77 -8.59 -23.00
N ASP A 380 13.55 -7.57 -23.34
CA ASP A 380 14.24 -6.76 -22.35
C ASP A 380 13.25 -6.00 -21.44
N ILE A 381 13.51 -6.05 -20.14
CA ILE A 381 12.71 -5.37 -19.12
C ILE A 381 12.82 -3.84 -19.25
N ASP A 382 13.87 -3.33 -19.88
CA ASP A 382 14.06 -1.92 -20.19
C ASP A 382 13.15 -1.41 -21.31
N ALA A 383 12.66 -2.32 -22.16
CA ALA A 383 11.75 -2.00 -23.26
C ALA A 383 10.26 -2.14 -22.87
N ALA A 384 9.98 -2.41 -21.59
CA ALA A 384 8.61 -2.56 -21.11
C ALA A 384 7.82 -1.24 -21.18
N ARG A 385 6.50 -1.31 -21.40
CA ARG A 385 5.62 -0.13 -21.50
C ARG A 385 5.60 0.72 -20.23
N VAL A 386 5.65 0.09 -19.06
CA VAL A 386 5.78 0.83 -17.79
C VAL A 386 7.23 1.31 -17.64
N PRO A 387 7.49 2.63 -17.60
CA PRO A 387 8.84 3.14 -17.45
C PRO A 387 9.48 2.68 -16.13
N MET A 388 10.76 2.28 -16.17
CA MET A 388 11.48 1.82 -14.99
C MET A 388 11.51 2.88 -13.88
N ALA A 389 11.70 4.16 -14.24
CA ALA A 389 11.65 5.29 -13.33
C ALA A 389 10.31 5.40 -12.57
N PHE A 390 9.18 5.02 -13.19
CA PHE A 390 7.87 5.01 -12.53
C PHE A 390 7.84 3.96 -11.40
N LEU A 391 8.26 2.73 -11.70
CA LEU A 391 8.35 1.66 -10.71
C LEU A 391 9.40 1.95 -9.64
N ALA A 392 10.51 2.59 -10.01
CA ALA A 392 11.56 3.02 -9.10
C ALA A 392 11.05 4.09 -8.14
N ARG A 393 10.19 5.01 -8.57
CA ARG A 393 9.57 5.98 -7.67
C ARG A 393 8.67 5.28 -6.63
N LEU A 394 7.93 4.27 -7.05
CA LEU A 394 7.00 3.55 -6.17
C LEU A 394 7.68 2.55 -5.21
N PHE A 395 8.70 1.81 -5.68
CA PHE A 395 9.31 0.69 -4.95
C PHE A 395 10.82 0.84 -4.67
N GLY A 396 11.46 1.83 -5.29
CA GLY A 396 12.91 2.00 -5.34
C GLY A 396 13.44 3.26 -4.65
N ALA A 397 12.57 4.12 -4.08
CA ALA A 397 12.93 5.49 -3.70
C ALA A 397 13.61 6.29 -4.84
N GLY A 398 13.19 6.04 -6.09
CA GLY A 398 13.78 6.60 -7.31
C GLY A 398 14.94 5.80 -7.90
N HIS A 399 15.42 4.75 -7.23
CA HIS A 399 16.57 3.96 -7.68
C HIS A 399 16.17 2.76 -8.53
N GLU A 400 16.38 2.86 -9.84
CA GLU A 400 15.99 1.81 -10.81
C GLU A 400 16.69 0.48 -10.58
N GLY A 401 17.96 0.47 -10.14
CA GLY A 401 18.78 -0.74 -10.05
C GLY A 401 18.15 -1.85 -9.20
N LYS A 402 17.43 -1.50 -8.13
CA LYS A 402 16.77 -2.47 -7.24
C LYS A 402 15.53 -3.08 -7.88
N VAL A 403 14.74 -2.27 -8.58
CA VAL A 403 13.56 -2.73 -9.34
C VAL A 403 13.99 -3.58 -10.52
N ARG A 404 15.00 -3.12 -11.26
CA ARG A 404 15.66 -3.83 -12.37
C ARG A 404 16.13 -5.21 -11.94
N TYR A 405 16.78 -5.33 -10.79
CA TYR A 405 17.17 -6.64 -10.24
C TYR A 405 15.96 -7.55 -10.02
N ALA A 406 14.91 -7.05 -9.36
CA ALA A 406 13.70 -7.83 -9.07
C ALA A 406 13.01 -8.32 -10.36
N LEU A 407 12.89 -7.47 -11.37
CA LEU A 407 12.31 -7.82 -12.68
C LEU A 407 13.19 -8.81 -13.45
N ARG A 408 14.52 -8.62 -13.48
CA ARG A 408 15.45 -9.59 -14.10
C ARG A 408 15.40 -10.95 -13.42
N LYS A 409 15.30 -10.99 -12.10
CA LYS A 409 15.16 -12.25 -11.35
C LYS A 409 13.86 -12.98 -11.72
N GLN A 410 12.74 -12.25 -11.83
CA GLN A 410 11.47 -12.83 -12.29
C GLN A 410 11.58 -13.38 -13.73
N LYS A 411 12.16 -12.61 -14.65
CA LYS A 411 12.44 -13.05 -16.03
C LYS A 411 13.32 -14.30 -16.05
N ALA A 412 14.39 -14.35 -15.26
CA ALA A 412 15.31 -15.48 -15.18
C ALA A 412 14.61 -16.77 -14.71
N VAL A 413 13.72 -16.68 -13.72
CA VAL A 413 12.92 -17.83 -13.26
C VAL A 413 12.01 -18.35 -14.38
N ARG A 414 11.40 -17.44 -15.18
CA ARG A 414 10.56 -17.83 -16.32
C ARG A 414 11.39 -18.54 -17.41
N TRP A 415 12.57 -18.03 -17.74
CA TRP A 415 13.51 -18.70 -18.66
C TRP A 415 13.91 -20.09 -18.16
N TRP A 416 14.36 -20.19 -16.92
CA TRP A 416 14.76 -21.47 -16.32
C TRP A 416 13.62 -22.49 -16.34
N ARG A 417 12.40 -22.07 -15.97
CA ARG A 417 11.23 -22.96 -16.01
C ARG A 417 10.92 -23.40 -17.44
N ARG A 418 11.05 -22.53 -18.45
CA ARG A 418 10.85 -22.90 -19.85
C ARG A 418 11.90 -23.90 -20.33
N ALA A 419 13.18 -23.67 -20.03
CA ALA A 419 14.24 -24.63 -20.36
C ALA A 419 13.94 -26.02 -19.81
N LEU A 420 13.41 -26.11 -18.58
CA LEU A 420 13.02 -27.37 -17.98
C LEU A 420 11.74 -28.00 -18.56
N THR A 421 10.73 -27.20 -18.92
CA THR A 421 9.41 -27.72 -19.30
C THR A 421 9.19 -27.83 -20.81
N VAL A 422 9.90 -27.04 -21.61
CA VAL A 422 9.78 -26.98 -23.08
C VAL A 422 11.08 -27.42 -23.75
N GLY A 423 12.24 -26.99 -23.24
CA GLY A 423 13.56 -27.40 -23.76
C GLY A 423 14.00 -26.72 -25.05
N ASP A 424 13.42 -25.55 -25.37
CA ASP A 424 13.67 -24.79 -26.59
C ASP A 424 14.55 -23.54 -26.37
N VAL A 425 15.16 -23.43 -25.19
CA VAL A 425 15.95 -22.29 -24.73
C VAL A 425 17.17 -22.72 -23.94
#